data_AF-A0A1E1W4A1-F1
#
_entry.id   AF-A0A1E1W4A1-F1
#
_cell.length_a   1.000
_cell.length_b   1.000
_cell.length_c   1.000
_cell.angle_alpha   90.00
_cell.angle_beta   90.00
_cell.angle_gamma   90.00
#
_symmetry.space_group_name_H-M   'P 1'
#
loop_
_entity.id
_entity.type
_entity.pdbx_description
1 polymer ?
#
loop_
_entity_poly.entity_id
_entity_poly.type
_entity_poly.pdbx_seq_one_letter_code
_entity_poly.pdbx_strand_id
1 'polypeptide(L)'
;GFLVNQTCSNEHDENECLLQGLCAFLLAICIHFNDDSVENYSKDSLKQLLVKRIGMETFVAKLSEVSKHELYNKAAKHPQLRVKSSAEILIDYEFCRLFKVLESILVHSLTEKQENGIGETDRATPESDTLEQYKTLIRQQDGRLQELMTQVDALIQQNQALQGALGDSQASNSLLKDENTLLKAQVSAAHSLPQAQAHTQPPAQAQDDKVKEYEARIQQLDAQLAGAMEALRAAREGETRAMVELDKLRKDQDDLLELLADQDIKINEFKMRLL
;
A
#
# COMPACT_ATOMS: atom_id res chain seq x y z
N GLY A 1 -2.65 20.16 -34.45
CA GLY A 1 -2.72 21.39 -35.27
C GLY A 1 -4.16 21.81 -35.50
N PHE A 2 -4.87 21.11 -36.38
CA PHE A 2 -6.25 21.43 -36.77
C PHE A 2 -7.20 21.68 -35.59
N LEU A 3 -7.32 20.73 -34.65
CA LEU A 3 -8.28 20.86 -33.54
C LEU A 3 -8.03 22.09 -32.66
N VAL A 4 -6.77 22.41 -32.37
CA VAL A 4 -6.39 23.62 -31.61
C VAL A 4 -6.80 24.88 -32.38
N ASN A 5 -6.50 24.93 -33.68
CA ASN A 5 -6.86 26.07 -34.54
C ASN A 5 -8.38 26.24 -34.64
N GLN A 6 -9.13 25.13 -34.78
CA GLN A 6 -10.58 25.18 -34.84
C GLN A 6 -11.15 25.70 -33.52
N THR A 7 -10.71 25.19 -32.37
CA THR A 7 -11.15 25.69 -31.05
C THR A 7 -10.78 27.17 -30.82
N CYS A 8 -9.68 27.66 -31.41
CA CYS A 8 -9.31 29.09 -31.42
C CYS A 8 -10.17 29.97 -32.34
N SER A 9 -11.01 29.40 -33.21
CA SER A 9 -11.76 30.20 -34.17
C SER A 9 -12.75 31.14 -33.47
N ASN A 10 -12.87 32.34 -34.04
CA ASN A 10 -13.80 33.38 -33.61
C ASN A 10 -15.03 33.45 -34.53
N GLU A 11 -15.32 32.39 -35.27
CA GLU A 11 -16.58 32.28 -36.01
C GLU A 11 -17.72 32.00 -35.04
N HIS A 12 -18.83 32.73 -35.23
CA HIS A 12 -19.99 32.74 -34.33
C HIS A 12 -21.23 32.09 -34.95
N ASP A 13 -21.10 31.45 -36.13
CA ASP A 13 -22.18 30.63 -36.66
C ASP A 13 -22.50 29.48 -35.70
N GLU A 14 -23.78 29.14 -35.52
CA GLU A 14 -24.20 28.15 -34.53
C GLU A 14 -23.54 26.77 -34.77
N ASN A 15 -23.40 26.37 -36.04
CA ASN A 15 -22.75 25.11 -36.39
C ASN A 15 -21.23 25.18 -36.20
N GLU A 16 -20.62 26.34 -36.43
CA GLU A 16 -19.20 26.57 -36.16
C GLU A 16 -18.91 26.55 -34.65
N CYS A 17 -19.74 27.18 -33.83
CA CYS A 17 -19.65 27.12 -32.37
C CYS A 17 -19.77 25.67 -31.87
N LEU A 18 -20.69 24.88 -32.43
CA LEU A 18 -20.80 23.45 -32.14
C LEU A 18 -19.53 22.70 -32.54
N LEU A 19 -19.00 22.91 -33.75
CA LEU A 19 -17.78 22.27 -34.23
C LEU A 19 -16.58 22.61 -33.35
N GLN A 20 -16.45 23.87 -32.92
CA GLN A 20 -15.43 24.33 -31.97
C GLN A 20 -15.54 23.59 -30.62
N GLY A 21 -16.76 23.45 -30.09
CA GLY A 21 -17.02 22.72 -28.86
C GLY A 21 -16.72 21.23 -28.98
N LEU A 22 -17.06 20.60 -30.11
CA LEU A 22 -16.71 19.20 -30.40
C LEU A 22 -15.20 19.00 -30.51
N CYS A 23 -14.47 19.95 -31.12
CA CYS A 23 -13.01 19.93 -31.17
C CYS A 23 -12.39 20.06 -29.77
N ALA A 24 -12.95 20.95 -28.92
CA ALA A 24 -12.53 21.10 -27.53
C ALA A 24 -12.78 19.81 -26.73
N PHE A 25 -13.97 19.20 -26.90
CA PHE A 25 -14.31 17.94 -26.26
C PHE A 25 -13.35 16.81 -26.64
N LEU A 26 -13.04 16.66 -27.93
CA LEU A 26 -12.08 15.66 -28.39
C LEU A 26 -10.67 15.91 -27.83
N LEU A 27 -10.21 17.16 -27.78
CA LEU A 27 -8.93 17.49 -27.14
C LEU A 27 -8.92 17.13 -25.66
N ALA A 28 -10.00 17.42 -24.95
CA ALA A 28 -10.12 17.13 -23.54
C ALA A 28 -10.09 15.61 -23.27
N ILE A 29 -10.76 14.80 -24.10
CA ILE A 29 -10.67 13.33 -24.05
C ILE A 29 -9.22 12.86 -24.28
N CYS A 30 -8.55 13.38 -25.30
CA CYS A 30 -7.16 13.03 -25.60
C CYS A 30 -6.21 13.37 -24.45
N ILE A 31 -6.48 14.42 -23.68
CA ILE A 31 -5.68 14.77 -22.50
C ILE A 31 -6.04 13.88 -21.31
N HIS A 32 -7.33 13.73 -21.01
CA HIS A 32 -7.80 13.01 -19.83
C HIS A 32 -7.36 11.54 -19.86
N PHE A 33 -7.59 10.86 -20.98
CA PHE A 33 -7.31 9.44 -21.17
C PHE A 33 -5.93 9.16 -21.78
N ASN A 34 -5.05 10.16 -21.84
CA ASN A 34 -3.67 9.94 -22.24
C ASN A 34 -2.98 9.00 -21.23
N ASP A 35 -2.17 8.07 -21.71
CA ASP A 35 -1.34 7.20 -20.88
C ASP A 35 0.14 7.64 -20.88
N ASP A 36 0.44 8.79 -21.48
CA ASP A 36 1.76 9.39 -21.64
C ASP A 36 2.77 8.49 -22.40
N SER A 37 2.26 7.51 -23.16
CA SER A 37 3.10 6.63 -24.00
C SER A 37 3.81 7.34 -25.15
N VAL A 38 3.32 8.51 -25.57
CA VAL A 38 3.89 9.33 -26.65
C VAL A 38 4.57 10.57 -26.06
N GLU A 39 5.91 10.56 -26.01
CA GLU A 39 6.73 11.58 -25.34
C GLU A 39 6.41 13.03 -25.77
N ASN A 40 6.19 13.26 -27.06
CA ASN A 40 5.94 14.59 -27.61
C ASN A 40 4.51 15.12 -27.37
N TYR A 41 3.63 14.28 -26.82
CA TYR A 41 2.22 14.60 -26.57
C TYR A 41 1.76 14.09 -25.21
N SER A 42 2.60 14.24 -24.19
CA SER A 42 2.19 13.99 -22.79
C SER A 42 1.04 14.90 -22.35
N LYS A 43 0.31 14.51 -21.30
CA LYS A 43 -0.75 15.33 -20.68
C LYS A 43 -0.29 16.75 -20.41
N ASP A 44 0.89 16.89 -19.81
CA ASP A 44 1.44 18.19 -19.46
C ASP A 44 1.78 19.04 -20.68
N SER A 45 2.40 18.44 -21.70
CA SER A 45 2.71 19.15 -22.94
C SER A 45 1.44 19.67 -23.64
N LEU A 46 0.38 18.86 -23.65
CA LEU A 46 -0.92 19.22 -24.24
C LEU A 46 -1.67 20.27 -23.41
N LYS A 47 -1.67 20.15 -22.08
CA LYS A 47 -2.25 21.16 -21.17
C LYS A 47 -1.52 22.51 -21.33
N GLN A 48 -0.19 22.51 -21.37
CA GLN A 48 0.58 23.73 -21.62
C GLN A 48 0.29 24.33 -23.00
N LEU A 49 0.10 23.50 -24.03
CA LEU A 49 -0.29 23.97 -25.36
C LEU A 49 -1.64 24.68 -25.32
N LEU A 50 -2.63 24.12 -24.63
CA LEU A 50 -3.96 24.72 -24.44
C LEU A 50 -3.88 26.07 -23.74
N VAL A 51 -3.15 26.14 -22.62
CA VAL A 51 -2.95 27.38 -21.86
C VAL A 51 -2.32 28.46 -22.74
N LYS A 52 -1.28 28.12 -23.52
CA LYS A 52 -0.56 29.08 -24.37
C LYS A 52 -1.34 29.56 -25.59
N ARG A 53 -2.17 28.70 -26.19
CA ARG A 53 -2.83 28.98 -27.48
C ARG A 53 -4.27 29.45 -27.35
N ILE A 54 -4.97 29.01 -26.32
CA ILE A 54 -6.41 29.22 -26.15
C ILE A 54 -6.71 29.93 -24.83
N GLY A 55 -6.03 29.53 -23.77
CA GLY A 55 -6.40 29.88 -22.40
C GLY A 55 -7.43 28.90 -21.86
N MET A 56 -7.26 28.47 -20.60
CA MET A 56 -8.06 27.38 -20.03
C MET A 56 -9.53 27.76 -19.85
N GLU A 57 -9.81 29.00 -19.41
CA GLU A 57 -11.18 29.49 -19.25
C GLU A 57 -11.93 29.53 -20.58
N THR A 58 -11.29 30.06 -21.63
CA THR A 58 -11.86 30.09 -22.99
C THR A 58 -12.05 28.69 -23.53
N PHE A 59 -11.10 27.78 -23.29
CA PHE A 59 -11.22 26.38 -23.71
C PHE A 59 -12.44 25.69 -23.06
N VAL A 60 -12.62 25.86 -21.75
CA VAL A 60 -13.77 25.32 -21.01
C VAL A 60 -15.08 25.94 -21.51
N ALA A 61 -15.10 27.25 -21.75
CA ALA A 61 -16.28 27.92 -22.30
C ALA A 61 -16.69 27.36 -23.67
N LYS A 62 -15.71 27.14 -24.56
CA LYS A 62 -15.93 26.51 -25.88
C LYS A 62 -16.44 25.07 -25.75
N LEU A 63 -15.87 24.28 -24.84
CA LEU A 63 -16.31 22.92 -24.58
C LEU A 63 -17.80 22.88 -24.17
N SER A 64 -18.23 23.81 -23.31
CA SER A 64 -19.62 23.93 -22.87
C SER A 64 -20.60 24.43 -23.95
N GLU A 65 -20.15 24.85 -25.14
CA GLU A 65 -21.07 25.21 -26.23
C GLU A 65 -21.81 24.00 -26.80
N VAL A 66 -21.25 22.79 -26.67
CA VAL A 66 -21.91 21.56 -27.15
C VAL A 66 -23.24 21.33 -26.44
N SER A 67 -23.29 21.45 -25.10
CA SER A 67 -24.52 21.24 -24.33
C SER A 67 -25.54 22.38 -24.47
N LYS A 68 -25.09 23.57 -24.88
CA LYS A 68 -25.96 24.73 -25.16
C LYS A 68 -26.64 24.67 -26.53
N HIS A 69 -26.08 23.91 -27.48
CA HIS A 69 -26.59 23.85 -28.84
C HIS A 69 -28.05 23.34 -28.91
N GLU A 70 -28.87 23.93 -29.79
CA GLU A 70 -30.30 23.59 -29.87
C GLU A 70 -30.51 22.11 -30.23
N LEU A 71 -29.75 21.61 -31.21
CA LEU A 71 -29.86 20.20 -31.64
C LEU A 71 -29.39 19.21 -30.58
N TYR A 72 -28.45 19.60 -29.71
CA TYR A 72 -28.06 18.77 -28.55
C TYR A 72 -29.25 18.61 -27.61
N ASN A 73 -29.92 19.72 -27.28
CA ASN A 73 -31.09 19.72 -26.40
C ASN A 73 -32.29 18.96 -26.98
N LYS A 74 -32.44 18.91 -28.30
CA LYS A 74 -33.44 18.07 -28.98
C LYS A 74 -33.06 16.60 -28.95
N ALA A 75 -31.83 16.26 -29.32
CA ALA A 75 -31.34 14.89 -29.36
C ALA A 75 -31.34 14.24 -27.97
N ALA A 76 -30.91 14.95 -26.93
CA ALA A 76 -30.79 14.43 -25.56
C ALA A 76 -32.12 13.98 -24.90
N LYS A 77 -33.29 14.38 -25.45
CA LYS A 77 -34.60 14.08 -24.85
C LYS A 77 -35.11 12.69 -25.18
N HIS A 78 -34.87 12.20 -26.40
CA HIS A 78 -35.45 10.95 -26.88
C HIS A 78 -34.46 10.16 -27.73
N PRO A 79 -34.32 8.83 -27.50
CA PRO A 79 -33.50 7.96 -28.36
C PRO A 79 -34.01 7.84 -29.79
N GLN A 80 -35.30 8.13 -30.02
CA GLN A 80 -35.94 8.03 -31.32
C GLN A 80 -35.65 9.27 -32.16
N LEU A 81 -35.05 9.07 -33.34
CA LEU A 81 -34.81 10.14 -34.29
C LEU A 81 -36.16 10.66 -34.85
N ARG A 82 -36.46 11.93 -34.60
CA ARG A 82 -37.64 12.62 -35.15
C ARG A 82 -37.18 13.87 -35.87
N VAL A 83 -36.95 13.74 -37.17
CA VAL A 83 -36.40 14.81 -38.02
C VAL A 83 -37.39 15.23 -39.08
N LYS A 84 -37.46 16.54 -39.31
CA LYS A 84 -38.27 17.17 -40.37
C LYS A 84 -37.44 17.50 -41.60
N SER A 85 -36.13 17.65 -41.42
CA SER A 85 -35.16 17.98 -42.47
C SER A 85 -33.84 17.24 -42.23
N SER A 86 -33.10 16.95 -43.30
CA SER A 86 -31.77 16.33 -43.21
C SER A 86 -30.75 17.22 -42.47
N ALA A 87 -30.98 18.54 -42.42
CA ALA A 87 -30.10 19.47 -41.71
C ALA A 87 -30.20 19.35 -40.18
N GLU A 88 -31.21 18.68 -39.65
CA GLU A 88 -31.39 18.48 -38.20
C GLU A 88 -30.61 17.27 -37.65
N ILE A 89 -29.99 16.48 -38.54
CA ILE A 89 -29.25 15.25 -38.20
C ILE A 89 -27.76 15.61 -37.98
N LEU A 90 -27.45 16.26 -36.85
CA LEU A 90 -26.06 16.58 -36.49
C LEU A 90 -25.54 15.83 -35.27
N ILE A 91 -26.39 15.62 -34.26
CA ILE A 91 -26.00 15.04 -32.96
C ILE A 91 -26.90 13.85 -32.63
N ASP A 92 -26.31 12.75 -32.17
CA ASP A 92 -27.04 11.55 -31.76
C ASP A 92 -27.30 11.50 -30.25
N TYR A 93 -28.30 10.70 -29.86
CA TYR A 93 -28.74 10.56 -28.47
C TYR A 93 -27.65 9.95 -27.55
N GLU A 94 -26.90 8.96 -28.03
CA GLU A 94 -25.88 8.30 -27.20
C GLU A 94 -24.66 9.20 -27.01
N PHE A 95 -24.30 10.01 -28.01
CA PHE A 95 -23.34 11.09 -27.85
C PHE A 95 -23.78 12.08 -26.78
N CYS A 96 -25.05 12.52 -26.75
CA CYS A 96 -25.54 13.39 -25.69
C CYS A 96 -25.37 12.76 -24.30
N ARG A 97 -25.62 11.45 -24.16
CA ARG A 97 -25.37 10.73 -22.90
C ARG A 97 -23.90 10.69 -22.53
N LEU A 98 -23.04 10.36 -23.49
CA LEU A 98 -21.59 10.33 -23.32
C LEU A 98 -21.06 11.69 -22.88
N PHE A 99 -21.43 12.75 -23.61
CA PHE A 99 -21.01 14.12 -23.32
C PHE A 99 -21.46 14.54 -21.92
N LYS A 100 -22.74 14.30 -21.56
CA LYS A 100 -23.26 14.63 -20.22
C LYS A 100 -22.48 13.98 -19.08
N VAL A 101 -22.03 12.74 -19.26
CA VAL A 101 -21.23 12.03 -18.24
C VAL A 101 -19.81 12.56 -18.18
N LEU A 102 -19.20 12.83 -19.35
CA LEU A 102 -17.79 13.21 -19.42
C LEU A 102 -17.54 14.71 -19.18
N GLU A 103 -18.47 15.60 -19.49
CA GLU A 103 -18.26 17.07 -19.43
C GLU A 103 -17.67 17.51 -18.09
N SER A 104 -18.31 17.15 -16.97
CA SER A 104 -17.85 17.52 -15.63
C SER A 104 -16.47 16.92 -15.30
N ILE A 105 -16.25 15.65 -15.66
CA ILE A 105 -14.99 14.93 -15.40
C ILE A 105 -13.84 15.59 -16.15
N LEU A 106 -14.06 15.90 -17.43
CA LEU A 106 -13.07 16.53 -18.30
C LEU A 106 -12.75 17.95 -17.83
N VAL A 107 -13.76 18.77 -17.51
CA VAL A 107 -13.55 20.12 -16.97
C VAL A 107 -12.75 20.07 -15.67
N HIS A 108 -13.14 19.18 -14.74
CA HIS A 108 -12.43 19.03 -13.48
C HIS A 108 -10.95 18.68 -13.70
N SER A 109 -10.66 17.64 -14.47
CA SER A 109 -9.30 17.19 -14.77
C SER A 109 -8.41 18.23 -15.45
N LEU A 110 -9.00 19.16 -16.21
CA LEU A 110 -8.29 20.25 -16.86
C LEU A 110 -8.03 21.44 -15.93
N THR A 111 -8.91 21.66 -14.96
CA THR A 111 -8.83 22.77 -13.99
C THR A 111 -8.11 22.40 -12.69
N GLU A 112 -7.98 21.12 -12.37
CA GLU A 112 -7.09 20.62 -11.33
C GLU A 112 -5.67 21.08 -11.66
N LYS A 113 -5.18 22.06 -10.90
CA LYS A 113 -3.76 22.40 -10.89
C LYS A 113 -3.03 21.13 -10.46
N GLN A 114 -2.12 20.64 -11.32
CA GLN A 114 -1.02 19.86 -10.80
C GLN A 114 -0.25 20.78 -9.85
N GLU A 115 -0.51 20.68 -8.55
CA GLU A 115 0.45 21.08 -7.53
C GLU A 115 1.66 20.15 -7.63
N ASN A 116 2.48 20.39 -8.66
CA ASN A 116 3.87 20.02 -8.59
C ASN A 116 4.48 20.92 -7.51
N GLY A 117 4.63 20.34 -6.31
CA GLY A 117 5.68 20.60 -5.35
C GLY A 117 6.02 22.05 -5.06
N ILE A 118 5.72 22.44 -3.82
CA ILE A 118 6.25 23.60 -3.10
C ILE A 118 5.45 24.88 -3.37
N GLY A 119 4.47 25.15 -2.51
CA GLY A 119 4.02 26.52 -2.25
C GLY A 119 2.51 26.70 -2.09
N GLU A 120 2.11 26.76 -0.83
CA GLU A 120 1.04 27.63 -0.29
C GLU A 120 -0.43 27.18 -0.35
N THR A 121 -0.88 26.72 0.82
CA THR A 121 -1.87 27.40 1.68
C THR A 121 -3.10 28.02 1.02
N ASP A 122 -4.26 27.69 1.61
CA ASP A 122 -5.59 28.29 1.44
C ASP A 122 -6.42 27.83 0.24
N ARG A 123 -6.86 26.56 0.29
CA ARG A 123 -8.30 26.20 0.34
C ARG A 123 -8.49 24.70 0.54
N ALA A 124 -8.27 24.24 1.77
CA ALA A 124 -8.70 22.91 2.19
C ALA A 124 -10.23 22.84 2.13
N THR A 125 -10.77 22.09 1.18
CA THR A 125 -12.11 21.52 1.30
C THR A 125 -11.98 20.29 2.21
N PRO A 126 -12.94 20.00 3.10
CA PRO A 126 -12.85 18.89 4.06
C PRO A 126 -12.70 17.51 3.39
N GLU A 127 -13.08 17.39 2.11
CA GLU A 127 -12.86 16.18 1.30
C GLU A 127 -11.38 15.94 0.95
N SER A 128 -10.57 17.00 0.82
CA SER A 128 -9.13 16.87 0.54
C SER A 128 -8.36 16.39 1.77
N ASP A 129 -8.67 16.95 2.95
CA ASP A 129 -8.03 16.54 4.21
C ASP A 129 -8.38 15.09 4.56
N THR A 130 -9.64 14.70 4.37
CA THR A 130 -10.06 13.30 4.59
C THR A 130 -9.39 12.36 3.60
N LEU A 131 -9.25 12.74 2.33
CA LEU A 131 -8.54 11.94 1.33
C LEU A 131 -7.06 11.76 1.67
N GLU A 132 -6.40 12.79 2.19
CA GLU A 132 -5.00 12.73 2.61
C GLU A 132 -4.80 11.88 3.87
N GLN A 133 -5.75 11.95 4.81
CA GLN A 133 -5.80 11.03 5.95
C GLN A 133 -5.98 9.57 5.50
N TYR A 134 -6.86 9.29 4.54
CA TYR A 134 -7.02 7.94 3.98
C TYR A 134 -5.75 7.44 3.28
N LYS A 135 -5.09 8.28 2.49
CA LYS A 135 -3.81 7.93 1.85
C LYS A 135 -2.73 7.59 2.87
N THR A 136 -2.67 8.36 3.95
CA THR A 136 -1.71 8.14 5.04
C THR A 136 -2.01 6.83 5.76
N LEU A 137 -3.28 6.56 6.05
CA LEU A 137 -3.71 5.32 6.68
C LEU A 137 -3.40 4.10 5.81
N ILE A 138 -3.63 4.18 4.50
CA ILE A 138 -3.28 3.10 3.55
C ILE A 138 -1.78 2.82 3.56
N ARG A 139 -0.94 3.87 3.48
CA ARG A 139 0.53 3.69 3.56
C ARG A 139 0.97 3.05 4.87
N GLN A 140 0.35 3.42 5.98
CA GLN A 140 0.64 2.83 7.29
C GLN A 140 0.20 1.36 7.36
N GLN A 141 -0.96 1.03 6.79
CA GLN A 141 -1.44 -0.35 6.69
C GLN A 141 -0.54 -1.20 5.80
N ASP A 142 -0.12 -0.68 4.65
CA ASP A 142 0.82 -1.35 3.74
C ASP A 142 2.17 -1.62 4.43
N GLY A 143 2.70 -0.64 5.16
CA GLY A 143 3.92 -0.81 5.95
C GLY A 143 3.77 -1.91 7.02
N ARG A 144 2.67 -1.89 7.78
CA ARG A 144 2.40 -2.93 8.78
C ARG A 144 2.19 -4.31 8.18
N LEU A 145 1.55 -4.38 7.01
CA LEU A 145 1.36 -5.63 6.28
C LEU A 145 2.71 -6.21 5.84
N GLN A 146 3.61 -5.36 5.35
CA GLN A 146 4.96 -5.75 4.97
C GLN A 146 5.81 -6.21 6.16
N GLU A 147 5.69 -5.55 7.31
CA GLU A 147 6.31 -5.98 8.57
C GLU A 147 5.79 -7.35 9.02
N LEU A 148 4.46 -7.56 9.00
CA LEU A 148 3.86 -8.86 9.33
C LEU A 148 4.32 -9.96 8.38
N MET A 149 4.35 -9.70 7.07
CA MET A 149 4.85 -10.67 6.09
C MET A 149 6.31 -11.06 6.39
N THR A 150 7.16 -10.08 6.68
CA THR A 150 8.56 -10.33 7.03
C THR A 150 8.69 -11.16 8.31
N GLN A 151 7.85 -10.89 9.32
CA GLN A 151 7.84 -11.67 10.56
C GLN A 151 7.36 -13.11 10.34
N VAL A 152 6.35 -13.31 9.49
CA VAL A 152 5.87 -14.65 9.12
C VAL A 152 6.97 -15.42 8.39
N ASP A 153 7.67 -14.81 7.44
CA ASP A 153 8.77 -15.46 6.73
C ASP A 153 9.93 -15.84 7.68
N ALA A 154 10.27 -14.97 8.62
CA ALA A 154 11.28 -15.26 9.64
C ALA A 154 10.87 -16.45 10.53
N LEU A 155 9.60 -16.50 10.97
CA LEU A 155 9.07 -17.60 11.76
C LEU A 155 9.04 -18.92 10.97
N ILE A 156 8.70 -18.88 9.68
CA ILE A 156 8.73 -20.05 8.80
C ILE A 156 10.16 -20.59 8.69
N GLN A 157 11.15 -19.73 8.45
CA GLN A 157 12.56 -20.13 8.38
C GLN A 157 13.04 -20.73 9.70
N GLN A 158 12.68 -20.13 10.83
CA GLN A 158 13.01 -20.66 12.15
C GLN A 158 12.37 -22.04 12.37
N ASN A 159 11.11 -22.23 11.96
CA ASN A 159 10.42 -23.51 12.10
C ASN A 159 11.08 -24.60 11.24
N GLN A 160 11.46 -24.28 10.01
CA GLN A 160 12.20 -25.18 9.13
C GLN A 160 13.55 -25.59 9.73
N ALA A 161 14.30 -24.63 10.29
CA ALA A 161 15.57 -24.92 10.96
C ALA A 161 15.39 -25.83 12.19
N LEU A 162 14.37 -25.58 13.01
CA LEU A 162 14.06 -26.41 14.17
C LEU A 162 13.62 -27.82 13.76
N GLN A 163 12.81 -27.96 12.69
CA GLN A 163 12.44 -29.27 12.16
C GLN A 163 13.66 -30.05 11.66
N GLY A 164 14.60 -29.38 10.98
CA GLY A 164 15.87 -29.99 10.56
C GLY A 164 16.68 -30.50 11.75
N ALA A 165 16.92 -29.65 12.74
CA ALA A 165 17.66 -30.02 13.95
C ALA A 165 16.98 -31.16 14.74
N LEU A 166 15.64 -31.18 14.77
CA LEU A 166 14.88 -32.27 15.37
C LEU A 166 15.10 -33.58 14.61
N GLY A 167 15.09 -33.55 13.27
CA GLY A 167 15.39 -34.71 12.43
C GLY A 167 16.79 -35.27 12.66
N ASP A 168 17.80 -34.41 12.71
CA ASP A 168 19.18 -34.80 13.00
C ASP A 168 19.32 -35.45 14.40
N SER A 169 18.64 -34.87 15.40
CA SER A 169 18.61 -35.41 16.76
C SER A 169 17.89 -36.77 16.83
N GLN A 170 16.80 -36.94 16.09
CA GLN A 170 16.09 -38.23 15.97
C GLN A 170 16.96 -39.30 15.30
N ALA A 171 17.67 -38.95 14.22
CA ALA A 171 18.59 -39.86 13.54
C ALA A 171 19.73 -40.31 14.47
N SER A 172 20.34 -39.36 15.20
CA SER A 172 21.37 -39.65 16.19
C SER A 172 20.86 -40.57 17.31
N ASN A 173 19.65 -40.31 17.83
CA ASN A 173 19.03 -41.19 18.82
C ASN A 173 18.77 -42.60 18.29
N SER A 174 18.36 -42.75 17.03
CA SER A 174 18.17 -44.06 16.42
C SER A 174 19.49 -44.83 16.37
N LEU A 175 20.58 -44.20 15.93
CA LEU A 175 21.91 -44.81 15.88
C LEU A 175 22.39 -45.25 17.26
N LEU A 176 22.25 -44.38 18.28
CA LEU A 176 22.62 -44.70 19.66
C LEU A 176 21.78 -45.85 20.24
N LYS A 177 20.52 -45.96 19.83
CA LYS A 177 19.62 -47.04 20.25
C LYS A 177 19.99 -48.37 19.60
N ASP A 178 20.37 -48.35 18.33
CA ASP A 178 20.89 -49.53 17.62
C ASP A 178 22.22 -49.99 18.21
N GLU A 179 23.14 -49.06 18.50
CA GLU A 179 24.40 -49.35 19.19
C GLU A 179 24.17 -49.95 20.57
N ASN A 180 23.24 -49.39 21.36
CA ASN A 180 22.86 -49.95 22.66
C ASN A 180 22.29 -51.36 22.55
N THR A 181 21.50 -51.62 21.51
CA THR A 181 20.91 -52.95 21.26
C THR A 181 22.01 -53.96 20.92
N LEU A 182 22.98 -53.57 20.08
CA LEU A 182 24.14 -54.37 19.73
C LEU A 182 25.00 -54.68 20.97
N LEU A 183 25.30 -53.67 21.79
CA LEU A 183 26.06 -53.82 23.03
C LEU A 183 25.35 -54.76 24.02
N LYS A 184 24.03 -54.62 24.20
CA LYS A 184 23.24 -55.54 25.04
C LYS A 184 23.28 -56.98 24.52
N ALA A 185 23.22 -57.18 23.20
CA ALA A 185 23.35 -58.49 22.59
C ALA A 185 24.74 -59.09 22.80
N GLN A 186 25.82 -58.30 22.66
CA GLN A 186 27.19 -58.73 22.94
C GLN A 186 27.40 -59.10 24.40
N VAL A 187 26.90 -58.31 25.36
CA VAL A 187 27.00 -58.63 26.80
C VAL A 187 26.24 -59.91 27.13
N SER A 188 25.08 -60.10 26.52
CA SER A 188 24.25 -61.31 26.70
C SER A 188 24.92 -62.55 26.09
N ALA A 189 25.59 -62.43 24.95
CA ALA A 189 26.39 -63.49 24.35
C ALA A 189 27.69 -63.78 25.12
N ALA A 190 28.31 -62.77 25.75
CA ALA A 190 29.47 -62.96 26.63
C ALA A 190 29.09 -63.64 27.96
N HIS A 191 27.85 -63.44 28.44
CA HIS A 191 27.33 -64.10 29.65
C HIS A 191 26.90 -65.56 29.45
N SER A 192 26.75 -66.03 28.21
CA SER A 192 26.32 -67.40 27.90
C SER A 192 27.47 -68.39 27.64
N LEU A 193 28.74 -67.97 27.79
CA LEU A 193 29.88 -68.90 27.84
C LEU A 193 30.12 -69.40 29.29
N PRO A 194 30.40 -70.71 29.50
CA PRO A 194 30.74 -71.22 30.83
C PRO A 194 32.02 -70.58 31.34
N GLN A 195 31.99 -70.13 32.60
CA GLN A 195 33.08 -69.53 33.34
C GLN A 195 34.41 -70.31 33.18
N ALA A 196 35.41 -69.63 32.62
CA ALA A 196 36.80 -69.82 33.01
C ALA A 196 37.33 -68.49 33.54
N GLN A 197 37.75 -68.54 34.80
CA GLN A 197 38.38 -67.50 35.61
C GLN A 197 39.18 -66.45 34.81
N ALA A 198 38.82 -65.18 34.95
CA ALA A 198 39.77 -64.08 34.88
C ALA A 198 39.21 -62.85 35.59
N HIS A 199 39.96 -62.42 36.60
CA HIS A 199 39.78 -61.21 37.37
C HIS A 199 40.20 -60.02 36.50
N THR A 200 39.29 -59.12 36.11
CA THR A 200 39.66 -57.78 35.61
C THR A 200 38.58 -56.76 35.98
N GLN A 201 38.89 -55.92 36.98
CA GLN A 201 38.26 -54.61 37.17
C GLN A 201 38.46 -53.77 35.89
N PRO A 202 37.48 -52.96 35.44
CA PRO A 202 37.75 -51.90 34.48
C PRO A 202 38.55 -50.78 35.17
N PRO A 203 39.41 -50.04 34.44
CA PRO A 203 40.26 -49.03 35.05
C PRO A 203 39.43 -47.82 35.48
N ALA A 204 39.43 -47.52 36.78
CA ALA A 204 38.72 -46.40 37.41
C ALA A 204 39.00 -45.02 36.79
N GLN A 205 40.05 -44.88 35.97
CA GLN A 205 40.45 -43.64 35.30
C GLN A 205 39.50 -43.25 34.15
N ALA A 206 39.00 -44.20 33.35
CA ALA A 206 38.13 -43.89 32.21
C ALA A 206 36.71 -43.44 32.62
N GLN A 207 36.30 -43.78 33.85
CA GLN A 207 35.01 -43.39 34.41
C GLN A 207 35.10 -42.03 35.10
N ASP A 208 36.25 -41.68 35.68
CA ASP A 208 36.56 -40.36 36.25
C ASP A 208 36.66 -39.28 35.16
N ASP A 209 37.24 -39.61 34.00
CA ASP A 209 37.36 -38.68 32.87
C ASP A 209 35.99 -38.31 32.27
N LYS A 210 35.08 -39.29 32.13
CA LYS A 210 33.70 -39.03 31.67
C LYS A 210 32.89 -38.20 32.66
N VAL A 211 33.09 -38.41 33.96
CA VAL A 211 32.40 -37.62 35.00
C VAL A 211 32.85 -36.16 34.94
N LYS A 212 34.15 -35.90 34.76
CA LYS A 212 34.67 -34.53 34.57
C LYS A 212 34.15 -33.87 33.30
N GLU A 213 34.01 -34.62 32.21
CA GLU A 213 33.43 -34.12 30.96
C GLU A 213 31.95 -33.74 31.14
N TYR A 214 31.18 -34.56 31.86
CA TYR A 214 29.79 -34.24 32.20
C TYR A 214 29.67 -33.04 33.14
N GLU A 215 30.55 -32.90 34.15
CA GLU A 215 30.58 -31.71 35.02
C GLU A 215 30.90 -30.44 34.23
N ALA A 216 31.88 -30.47 33.33
CA ALA A 216 32.20 -29.34 32.47
C ALA A 216 31.03 -28.98 31.54
N ARG A 217 30.31 -29.99 31.02
CA ARG A 217 29.14 -29.77 30.17
C ARG A 217 27.96 -29.18 30.93
N ILE A 218 27.75 -29.60 32.19
CA ILE A 218 26.73 -29.03 33.07
C ILE A 218 27.06 -27.57 33.39
N GLN A 219 28.30 -27.26 33.75
CA GLN A 219 28.74 -25.88 33.99
C GLN A 219 28.56 -24.99 32.75
N GLN A 220 28.83 -25.52 31.56
CA GLN A 220 28.62 -24.81 30.30
C GLN A 220 27.13 -24.56 30.03
N LEU A 221 26.26 -25.53 30.31
CA LEU A 221 24.81 -25.39 30.18
C LEU A 221 24.24 -24.39 31.18
N ASP A 222 24.73 -24.39 32.43
CA ASP A 222 24.33 -23.43 33.46
C ASP A 222 24.72 -22.00 33.09
N ALA A 223 25.93 -21.81 32.52
CA ALA A 223 26.36 -20.50 32.03
C ALA A 223 25.49 -20.00 30.86
N GLN A 224 25.07 -20.90 29.95
CA GLN A 224 24.16 -20.56 28.86
C GLN A 224 22.75 -20.23 29.36
N LEU A 225 22.23 -20.98 30.33
CA LEU A 225 20.94 -20.70 30.98
C LEU A 225 20.96 -19.36 31.70
N ALA A 226 22.03 -19.03 32.42
CA ALA A 226 22.20 -17.73 33.07
C ALA A 226 22.23 -16.58 32.05
N GLY A 227 22.97 -16.76 30.94
CA GLY A 227 23.00 -15.78 29.85
C GLY A 227 21.63 -15.59 29.18
N ALA A 228 20.91 -16.68 28.93
CA ALA A 228 19.56 -16.64 28.36
C ALA A 228 18.55 -15.97 29.31
N MET A 229 18.65 -16.23 30.61
CA MET A 229 17.81 -15.57 31.62
C MET A 229 18.05 -14.06 31.69
N GLU A 230 19.31 -13.62 31.63
CA GLU A 230 19.63 -12.18 31.65
C GLU A 230 19.16 -11.47 30.38
N ALA A 231 19.31 -12.12 29.22
CA ALA A 231 18.79 -11.61 27.96
C ALA A 231 17.25 -11.51 27.98
N LEU A 232 16.55 -12.51 28.52
CA LEU A 232 15.09 -12.49 28.68
C LEU A 232 14.65 -11.36 29.62
N ARG A 233 15.38 -11.16 30.72
CA ARG A 233 15.13 -10.07 31.68
C ARG A 233 15.30 -8.70 31.02
N ALA A 234 16.38 -8.49 30.28
CA ALA A 234 16.63 -7.25 29.54
C ALA A 234 15.56 -6.98 28.47
N ALA A 235 15.15 -8.01 27.73
CA ALA A 235 14.09 -7.90 26.73
C ALA A 235 12.75 -7.49 27.37
N ARG A 236 12.40 -8.10 28.52
CA ARG A 236 11.16 -7.79 29.26
C ARG A 236 11.15 -6.37 29.83
N GLU A 237 12.29 -5.90 30.31
CA GLU A 237 12.45 -4.50 30.74
C GLU A 237 12.31 -3.53 29.56
N GLY A 238 12.87 -3.87 28.40
CA GLY A 238 12.70 -3.12 27.15
C GLY A 238 11.25 -3.04 26.70
N GLU A 239 10.54 -4.17 26.71
CA GLU A 239 9.10 -4.25 26.38
C GLU A 239 8.27 -3.37 27.32
N THR A 240 8.56 -3.41 28.63
CA THR A 240 7.85 -2.58 29.62
C THR A 240 8.08 -1.09 29.37
N ARG A 241 9.30 -0.67 29.01
CA ARG A 241 9.61 0.73 28.67
C ARG A 241 8.88 1.18 27.41
N ALA A 242 8.91 0.35 26.36
CA ALA A 242 8.21 0.63 25.11
C ALA A 242 6.69 0.75 25.33
N MET A 243 6.11 -0.12 26.18
CA MET A 243 4.69 -0.05 26.53
C MET A 243 4.34 1.27 27.23
N VAL A 244 5.18 1.73 28.17
CA VAL A 244 4.98 3.02 28.86
C VAL A 244 5.09 4.21 27.90
N GLU A 245 6.02 4.18 26.94
CA GLU A 245 6.13 5.23 25.91
C GLU A 245 4.92 5.24 24.98
N LEU A 246 4.42 4.07 24.58
CA LEU A 246 3.24 3.94 23.75
C LEU A 246 1.99 4.50 24.44
N ASP A 247 1.81 4.22 25.73
CA ASP A 247 0.70 4.77 26.51
C ASP A 247 0.79 6.31 26.65
N LYS A 248 2.00 6.86 26.79
CA LYS A 248 2.20 8.32 26.79
C LYS A 248 1.83 8.93 25.44
N LEU A 249 2.33 8.36 24.34
CA LEU A 249 2.03 8.81 22.98
C LEU A 249 0.54 8.77 22.66
N ARG A 250 -0.17 7.73 23.13
CA ARG A 250 -1.63 7.66 23.02
C ARG A 250 -2.32 8.80 23.77
N LYS A 251 -1.88 9.07 25.00
CA LYS A 251 -2.45 10.16 25.78
C LYS A 251 -2.21 11.52 25.12
N ASP A 252 -0.99 11.76 24.64
CA ASP A 252 -0.66 13.00 23.92
C ASP A 252 -1.48 13.15 22.62
N GLN A 253 -1.79 12.03 21.94
CA GLN A 253 -2.68 12.03 20.78
C GLN A 253 -4.12 12.39 21.15
N ASP A 254 -4.65 11.83 22.25
CA ASP A 254 -5.99 12.14 22.74
C ASP A 254 -6.12 13.62 23.16
N ASP A 255 -5.12 14.16 23.87
CA ASP A 255 -5.06 15.57 24.27
C ASP A 255 -5.01 16.51 23.04
N LEU A 256 -4.30 16.11 21.98
CA LEU A 256 -4.25 16.89 20.73
C LEU A 256 -5.58 16.88 19.99
N LEU A 257 -6.29 15.74 19.97
CA LEU A 257 -7.61 15.64 19.35
C LEU A 257 -8.63 16.53 20.07
N GLU A 258 -8.58 16.60 21.41
CA GLU A 258 -9.41 17.52 22.20
C GLU A 258 -9.14 18.98 21.81
N LEU A 259 -7.86 19.37 21.70
CA LEU A 259 -7.49 20.73 21.31
C LEU A 259 -7.94 21.08 19.88
N LEU A 260 -7.87 20.13 18.94
CA LEU A 260 -8.35 20.32 17.57
C LEU A 260 -9.86 20.50 17.54
N ALA A 261 -10.61 19.69 18.30
CA ALA A 261 -12.06 19.84 18.42
C ALA A 261 -12.44 21.22 18.98
N ASP A 262 -11.73 21.70 20.01
CA ASP A 262 -11.92 23.04 20.55
C ASP A 262 -11.61 24.15 19.53
N GLN A 263 -10.55 23.98 18.72
CA GLN A 263 -10.24 24.92 17.65
C GLN A 263 -11.31 24.93 16.56
N ASP A 264 -11.83 23.78 16.16
CA ASP A 264 -12.92 23.68 15.17
C ASP A 264 -14.19 24.36 15.66
N ILE A 265 -14.55 24.19 16.93
CA ILE A 265 -15.67 24.91 17.56
C ILE A 265 -15.44 26.41 17.44
N LYS A 266 -14.24 26.89 17.80
CA LYS A 266 -13.90 28.31 17.77
C LYS A 266 -13.89 28.90 16.36
N ILE A 267 -13.39 28.15 15.38
CA ILE A 267 -13.42 28.52 13.95
C ILE A 267 -14.87 28.63 13.49
N ASN A 268 -15.72 27.68 13.86
CA ASN A 268 -17.14 27.71 13.51
C ASN A 268 -17.85 28.90 14.17
N GLU A 269 -17.56 29.23 15.42
CA GLU A 269 -18.07 30.45 16.06
C GLU A 269 -17.67 31.71 15.31
N PHE A 270 -16.40 31.82 14.87
CA PHE A 270 -15.96 32.97 14.07
C PHE A 270 -16.64 33.02 12.71
N LYS A 271 -16.79 31.88 12.02
CA LYS A 271 -17.52 31.81 10.74
C LYS A 271 -18.98 32.26 10.91
N MET A 272 -19.65 31.84 11.98
CA MET A 272 -21.03 32.23 12.27
C MET A 272 -21.17 33.73 12.61
N ARG A 273 -20.12 34.37 13.15
CA ARG A 273 -20.11 35.83 13.40
C ARG A 273 -19.81 36.66 12.16
N LEU A 274 -19.25 36.07 11.11
CA LEU A 274 -18.97 36.74 9.83
C LEU A 274 -20.14 36.66 8.83
N LEU A 275 -21.14 35.82 9.10
CA LEU A 275 -22.41 35.73 8.37
C LEU A 275 -23.47 36.64 9.02
#